data_AF-A0A1A8L2W8-F1
#
_entry.id   AF-A0A1A8L2W8-F1
#
_cell.length_a   1.000
_cell.length_b   1.000
_cell.length_c   1.000
_cell.angle_alpha   90.00
_cell.angle_beta   90.00
_cell.angle_gamma   90.00
#
_symmetry.space_group_name_H-M   'P 1'
#
loop_
_entity.id
_entity.type
_entity.pdbx_description
1 polymer ?
#
loop_
_entity_poly.entity_id
_entity_poly.type
_entity_poly.pdbx_seq_one_letter_code
_entity_poly.pdbx_strand_id
1 'polypeptide(L)'
;STGKVVYLTATFPYAMLFVLLVRGATLPGAMQGIVYYLKPNHTRLADPQVWMDAGTQVFFSYGICLGSLTALGSYNKYNNDCYKDSFLLCLLNSSTSFLAGFAIFSVLGFMAEEQGMDIAAVAQSGPGLAFIAYPRAVAMMPLPQLWAVCFFLMIIMLGLDTQFVSLEALMTSVTDLYPHLIRRGRRRELLLLVVCVVCFLVGLVMVTPGGLYVFQIYDHFSCSGASLLLLSIFQSLAIGWVYGTVLGL
;
A
#
# COMPACT_ATOMS: atom_id res chain seq x y z
N SER A 1 -4.62 21.92 1.10
CA SER A 1 -5.42 21.24 0.07
C SER A 1 -4.72 19.95 -0.28
N THR A 2 -5.42 18.82 -0.24
CA THR A 2 -4.90 17.46 -0.38
C THR A 2 -4.02 17.31 -1.62
N GLY A 3 -4.46 17.80 -2.78
CA GLY A 3 -3.68 17.70 -4.03
C GLY A 3 -2.32 18.40 -4.02
N LYS A 4 -2.11 19.43 -3.18
CA LYS A 4 -0.78 20.09 -3.06
C LYS A 4 0.19 19.29 -2.20
N VAL A 5 -0.31 18.63 -1.16
CA VAL A 5 0.49 17.82 -0.24
C VAL A 5 1.02 16.57 -0.96
N VAL A 6 0.16 15.96 -1.79
CA VAL A 6 0.47 14.77 -2.60
C VAL A 6 1.70 14.97 -3.51
N TYR A 7 1.98 16.19 -4.00
CA TYR A 7 3.20 16.43 -4.79
C TYR A 7 4.48 16.15 -4.02
N LEU A 8 4.50 16.41 -2.71
CA LEU A 8 5.66 16.08 -1.86
C LEU A 8 5.59 14.63 -1.41
N THR A 9 4.44 14.22 -0.86
CA THR A 9 4.28 12.93 -0.18
C THR A 9 4.32 11.76 -1.17
N ALA A 10 3.84 11.93 -2.40
CA ALA A 10 3.90 10.88 -3.41
C ALA A 10 5.23 10.84 -4.17
N THR A 11 5.93 11.96 -4.37
CA THR A 11 7.19 11.97 -5.14
C THR A 11 8.41 11.61 -4.30
N PHE A 12 8.41 11.99 -3.01
CA PHE A 12 9.53 11.72 -2.11
C PHE A 12 9.83 10.21 -1.96
N PRO A 13 8.84 9.31 -1.83
CA PRO A 13 9.08 7.88 -1.83
C PRO A 13 9.79 7.37 -3.08
N TYR A 14 9.50 7.90 -4.28
CA TYR A 14 10.23 7.48 -5.50
C TYR A 14 11.68 7.93 -5.49
N ALA A 15 11.94 9.17 -5.07
CA ALA A 15 13.31 9.65 -4.90
C ALA A 15 14.07 8.78 -3.90
N MET A 16 13.42 8.43 -2.78
CA MET A 16 14.01 7.59 -1.76
C MET A 16 14.24 6.15 -2.23
N LEU A 17 13.26 5.59 -2.95
CA LEU A 17 13.34 4.25 -3.54
C LEU A 17 14.53 4.16 -4.48
N PHE A 18 14.74 5.19 -5.31
CA PHE A 18 15.89 5.27 -6.21
C PHE A 18 17.21 5.33 -5.43
N VAL A 19 17.29 6.17 -4.39
CA VAL A 19 18.50 6.26 -3.54
C VAL A 19 18.79 4.93 -2.85
N LEU A 20 17.78 4.26 -2.29
CA LEU A 20 17.92 2.96 -1.63
C LEU A 20 18.26 1.85 -2.62
N LEU A 21 17.73 1.91 -3.85
CA LEU A 21 18.07 0.96 -4.92
C LEU A 21 19.53 1.10 -5.34
N VAL A 22 20.00 2.33 -5.60
CA VAL A 22 21.40 2.59 -5.93
C VAL A 22 22.30 2.16 -4.77
N ARG A 23 21.94 2.51 -3.54
CA ARG A 23 22.72 2.11 -2.37
C ARG A 23 22.75 0.60 -2.21
N GLY A 24 21.60 -0.05 -2.25
CA GLY A 24 21.43 -1.49 -2.14
C GLY A 24 22.25 -2.25 -3.17
N ALA A 25 22.22 -1.80 -4.43
CA ALA A 25 23.00 -2.39 -5.51
C ALA A 25 24.53 -2.29 -5.33
N THR A 26 25.02 -1.32 -4.56
CA THR A 26 26.46 -1.14 -4.26
C THR A 26 26.94 -1.92 -3.04
N LEU A 27 26.05 -2.59 -2.30
CA LEU A 27 26.43 -3.33 -1.11
C LEU A 27 26.98 -4.73 -1.47
N PRO A 28 27.93 -5.26 -0.67
CA PRO A 28 28.32 -6.66 -0.78
C PRO A 28 27.09 -7.55 -0.52
N GLY A 29 27.01 -8.73 -1.13
CA GLY A 29 25.84 -9.62 -1.01
C GLY A 29 24.54 -9.20 -1.69
N ALA A 30 24.48 -8.01 -2.27
CA ALA A 30 23.28 -7.54 -2.97
C ALA A 30 22.79 -8.51 -4.05
N MET A 31 23.73 -9.12 -4.80
CA MET A 31 23.42 -10.08 -5.86
C MET A 31 22.74 -11.35 -5.31
N GLN A 32 23.14 -11.83 -4.13
CA GLN A 32 22.49 -12.98 -3.49
C GLN A 32 21.02 -12.67 -3.21
N GLY A 33 20.77 -11.43 -2.74
CA GLY A 33 19.45 -10.84 -2.60
C GLY A 33 18.60 -10.88 -3.85
N ILE A 34 19.13 -10.33 -4.95
CA ILE A 34 18.41 -10.26 -6.22
C ILE A 34 18.15 -11.64 -6.81
N VAL A 35 19.12 -12.56 -6.69
CA VAL A 35 18.93 -13.95 -7.11
C VAL A 35 17.80 -14.58 -6.31
N TYR A 36 17.76 -14.42 -4.99
CA TYR A 36 16.65 -14.96 -4.19
C TYR A 36 15.29 -14.36 -4.58
N TYR A 37 15.24 -13.06 -4.86
CA TYR A 37 14.01 -12.38 -5.26
C TYR A 37 13.45 -12.91 -6.59
N LEU A 38 14.30 -13.15 -7.59
CA LEU A 38 13.88 -13.46 -8.95
C LEU A 38 13.96 -14.94 -9.33
N LYS A 39 14.62 -15.78 -8.52
CA LYS A 39 14.83 -17.19 -8.84
C LYS A 39 13.47 -17.89 -9.01
N PRO A 40 13.11 -18.30 -10.24
CA PRO A 40 11.80 -18.87 -10.48
C PRO A 40 11.73 -20.28 -9.88
N ASN A 41 10.59 -20.60 -9.26
CA ASN A 41 10.24 -21.95 -8.88
C ASN A 41 8.93 -22.37 -9.54
N HIS A 42 9.03 -23.02 -10.70
CA HIS A 42 7.87 -23.40 -11.51
C HIS A 42 6.92 -24.37 -10.81
N THR A 43 7.41 -25.16 -9.84
CA THR A 43 6.55 -26.09 -9.07
C THR A 43 5.51 -25.34 -8.23
N ARG A 44 5.80 -24.10 -7.83
CA ARG A 44 4.87 -23.25 -7.05
C ARG A 44 3.67 -22.80 -7.89
N LEU A 45 3.74 -22.81 -9.22
CA LEU A 45 2.60 -22.43 -10.07
C LEU A 45 1.44 -23.42 -10.01
N ALA A 46 1.72 -24.67 -9.60
CA ALA A 46 0.70 -25.70 -9.39
C ALA A 46 -0.02 -25.54 -8.03
N ASP A 47 0.48 -24.70 -7.12
CA ASP A 47 -0.12 -24.44 -5.83
C ASP A 47 -1.23 -23.37 -5.97
N PRO A 48 -2.51 -23.70 -5.72
CA PRO A 48 -3.60 -22.73 -5.80
C PRO A 48 -3.44 -21.54 -4.86
N GLN A 49 -2.72 -21.70 -3.73
CA GLN A 49 -2.47 -20.61 -2.79
C GLN A 49 -1.66 -19.49 -3.44
N VAL A 50 -0.72 -19.80 -4.33
CA VAL A 50 0.09 -18.79 -5.03
C VAL A 50 -0.79 -17.87 -5.89
N TRP A 51 -1.84 -18.41 -6.50
CA TRP A 51 -2.80 -17.63 -7.30
C TRP A 51 -3.77 -16.83 -6.43
N MET A 52 -4.21 -17.40 -5.30
CA MET A 52 -5.00 -16.68 -4.30
C MET A 52 -4.25 -15.49 -3.72
N ASP A 53 -2.97 -15.69 -3.37
CA ASP A 53 -2.08 -14.63 -2.88
C ASP A 53 -1.85 -13.56 -3.95
N ALA A 54 -1.54 -13.97 -5.19
CA ALA A 54 -1.33 -13.04 -6.31
C ALA A 54 -2.58 -12.20 -6.60
N GLY A 55 -3.76 -12.82 -6.65
CA GLY A 55 -5.03 -12.12 -6.84
C GLY A 55 -5.28 -11.13 -5.70
N THR A 56 -5.19 -11.60 -4.46
CA THR A 56 -5.38 -10.76 -3.26
C THR A 56 -4.41 -9.58 -3.24
N GLN A 57 -3.13 -9.80 -3.54
CA GLN A 57 -2.11 -8.77 -3.63
C GLN A 57 -2.46 -7.69 -4.66
N VAL A 58 -2.96 -8.07 -5.84
CA VAL A 58 -3.41 -7.12 -6.87
C VAL A 58 -4.58 -6.28 -6.35
N PHE A 59 -5.64 -6.90 -5.83
CA PHE A 59 -6.82 -6.17 -5.35
C PHE A 59 -6.48 -5.18 -4.23
N PHE A 60 -5.67 -5.58 -3.24
CA PHE A 60 -5.22 -4.70 -2.17
C PHE A 60 -4.27 -3.61 -2.65
N SER A 61 -3.30 -3.96 -3.48
CA SER A 61 -2.29 -3.00 -3.95
C SER A 61 -2.91 -1.84 -4.73
N TYR A 62 -3.96 -2.11 -5.50
CA TYR A 62 -4.70 -1.09 -6.24
C TYR A 62 -5.84 -0.45 -5.45
N GLY A 63 -6.20 -0.98 -4.28
CA GLY A 63 -7.37 -0.55 -3.51
C GLY A 63 -8.68 -0.69 -4.29
N ILE A 64 -8.79 -1.73 -5.12
CA ILE A 64 -9.97 -1.96 -5.97
C ILE A 64 -11.17 -2.30 -5.08
N CYS A 65 -12.35 -1.82 -5.49
CA CYS A 65 -13.61 -2.06 -4.79
C CYS A 65 -13.76 -1.45 -3.38
N LEU A 66 -12.75 -0.69 -2.90
CA LEU A 66 -12.81 0.03 -1.62
C LEU A 66 -13.51 1.41 -1.71
N GLY A 67 -13.95 1.81 -2.91
CA GLY A 67 -14.60 3.11 -3.16
C GLY A 67 -13.64 4.29 -3.33
N SER A 68 -12.36 4.13 -2.98
CA SER A 68 -11.33 5.17 -3.13
C SER A 68 -11.17 5.66 -4.57
N LEU A 69 -10.99 4.74 -5.53
CA LEU A 69 -10.86 5.11 -6.94
C LEU A 69 -12.15 5.71 -7.51
N THR A 70 -13.32 5.24 -7.05
CA THR A 70 -14.61 5.80 -7.44
C THR A 70 -14.76 7.24 -6.95
N ALA A 71 -14.40 7.51 -5.70
CA ALA A 71 -14.43 8.84 -5.11
C ALA A 71 -13.46 9.80 -5.81
N LEU A 72 -12.21 9.37 -6.06
CA LEU A 72 -11.25 10.19 -6.80
C LEU A 72 -11.69 10.43 -8.24
N GLY A 73 -12.22 9.40 -8.91
CA GLY A 73 -12.78 9.52 -10.26
C GLY A 73 -13.95 10.49 -10.35
N SER A 74 -14.76 10.62 -9.29
CA SER A 74 -15.87 11.58 -9.24
C SER A 74 -15.43 13.06 -9.33
N TYR A 75 -14.16 13.34 -9.04
CA TYR A 75 -13.59 14.68 -9.13
C TYR A 75 -12.93 14.99 -10.49
N ASN A 76 -12.85 14.00 -11.39
CA ASN A 76 -12.31 14.22 -12.72
C ASN A 76 -13.25 15.06 -13.58
N LYS A 77 -12.67 15.70 -14.61
CA LYS A 77 -13.47 16.34 -15.66
C LYS A 77 -14.27 15.28 -16.41
N TYR A 78 -15.47 15.63 -16.86
CA TYR A 78 -16.37 14.72 -17.54
C TYR A 78 -15.74 14.04 -18.79
N ASN A 79 -14.97 14.79 -19.59
CA ASN A 79 -14.29 14.27 -20.78
C ASN A 79 -12.83 13.85 -20.52
N ASN A 80 -12.48 13.51 -19.28
CA ASN A 80 -11.14 13.01 -18.96
C ASN A 80 -10.94 11.59 -19.52
N ASP A 81 -9.77 11.32 -20.10
CA ASP A 81 -9.42 9.99 -20.60
C ASP A 81 -9.06 9.05 -19.43
N CYS A 82 -10.09 8.48 -18.80
CA CYS A 82 -9.93 7.57 -17.67
C CYS A 82 -9.29 6.24 -18.06
N TYR A 83 -9.34 5.85 -19.34
CA TYR A 83 -8.71 4.62 -19.82
C TYR A 83 -7.19 4.74 -19.78
N LYS A 84 -6.66 5.85 -20.30
CA LYS A 84 -5.23 6.16 -20.22
C LYS A 84 -4.74 6.26 -18.78
N ASP A 85 -5.50 6.95 -17.92
CA ASP A 85 -5.15 7.09 -16.50
C ASP A 85 -5.12 5.72 -15.80
N SER A 86 -6.10 4.86 -16.07
CA SER A 86 -6.16 3.51 -15.51
C SER A 86 -4.97 2.66 -15.94
N PHE A 87 -4.60 2.70 -17.22
CA PHE A 87 -3.42 1.99 -17.72
C PHE A 87 -2.13 2.49 -17.06
N LEU A 88 -1.98 3.81 -16.93
CA LEU A 88 -0.82 4.41 -16.28
C LEU A 88 -0.75 4.04 -14.79
N LEU A 89 -1.88 4.02 -14.10
CA LEU A 89 -1.98 3.60 -12.71
C LEU A 89 -1.51 2.15 -12.53
N CYS A 90 -1.98 1.24 -13.39
CA CYS A 90 -1.54 -0.17 -13.41
C CYS A 90 -0.01 -0.30 -13.61
N LEU A 91 0.53 0.42 -14.57
CA LEU A 91 1.95 0.39 -14.88
C LEU A 91 2.79 0.94 -13.72
N LEU A 92 2.44 2.11 -13.19
CA LEU A 92 3.19 2.78 -12.13
C LEU A 92 3.16 2.00 -10.82
N ASN A 93 2.00 1.50 -10.39
CA ASN A 93 1.89 0.71 -9.16
C ASN A 93 2.72 -0.59 -9.23
N SER A 94 2.59 -1.34 -10.33
CA SER A 94 3.32 -2.60 -10.51
C SER A 94 4.83 -2.37 -10.62
N SER A 95 5.25 -1.38 -11.40
CA SER A 95 6.68 -1.05 -11.55
C SER A 95 7.29 -0.57 -10.24
N THR A 96 6.56 0.22 -9.45
CA THR A 96 7.01 0.65 -8.11
C THR A 96 7.20 -0.55 -7.19
N SER A 97 6.23 -1.48 -7.16
CA SER A 97 6.32 -2.70 -6.36
C SER A 97 7.51 -3.57 -6.77
N PHE A 98 7.76 -3.69 -8.08
CA PHE A 98 8.90 -4.43 -8.61
C PHE A 98 10.23 -3.79 -8.23
N LEU A 99 10.38 -2.47 -8.43
CA LEU A 99 11.59 -1.72 -8.04
C LEU A 99 11.83 -1.74 -6.52
N ALA A 100 10.77 -1.68 -5.72
CA ALA A 100 10.85 -1.85 -4.28
C ALA A 100 11.34 -3.24 -3.89
N GLY A 101 10.95 -4.28 -4.61
CA GLY A 101 11.51 -5.62 -4.48
C GLY A 101 13.03 -5.62 -4.59
N PHE A 102 13.61 -5.01 -5.63
CA PHE A 102 15.07 -4.90 -5.74
C PHE A 102 15.70 -4.12 -4.59
N ALA A 103 15.13 -2.99 -4.20
CA ALA A 103 15.67 -2.16 -3.12
C ALA A 103 15.66 -2.91 -1.77
N ILE A 104 14.61 -3.67 -1.46
CA ILE A 104 14.52 -4.45 -0.23
C ILE A 104 15.45 -5.67 -0.29
N PHE A 105 15.36 -6.49 -1.34
CA PHE A 105 16.12 -7.73 -1.41
C PHE A 105 17.62 -7.51 -1.57
N SER A 106 18.08 -6.43 -2.21
CA SER A 106 19.51 -6.08 -2.23
C SER A 106 20.06 -5.78 -0.84
N VAL A 107 19.31 -5.06 0.00
CA VAL A 107 19.68 -4.77 1.39
C VAL A 107 19.60 -6.02 2.28
N LEU A 108 18.63 -6.91 2.05
CA LEU A 108 18.56 -8.19 2.76
C LEU A 108 19.72 -9.12 2.37
N GLY A 109 20.12 -9.15 1.10
CA GLY A 109 21.29 -9.90 0.64
C GLY A 109 22.57 -9.43 1.32
N PHE A 110 22.74 -8.11 1.48
CA PHE A 110 23.82 -7.54 2.28
C PHE A 110 23.79 -8.01 3.74
N MET A 111 22.63 -7.96 4.38
CA MET A 111 22.48 -8.43 5.76
C MET A 111 22.81 -9.93 5.91
N ALA A 112 22.39 -10.75 4.94
CA ALA A 112 22.66 -12.18 4.90
C ALA A 112 24.17 -12.45 4.76
N GLU A 113 24.86 -11.73 3.88
CA GLU A 113 26.32 -11.86 3.67
C GLU A 113 27.11 -11.42 4.90
N GLU A 114 26.79 -10.26 5.49
CA GLU A 114 27.47 -9.75 6.70
C GLU A 114 27.27 -10.65 7.92
N GLN A 115 26.11 -11.30 8.05
CA GLN A 115 25.79 -12.17 9.19
C GLN A 115 26.12 -13.65 8.94
N GLY A 116 26.55 -14.01 7.72
CA GLY A 116 26.79 -15.40 7.34
C GLY A 116 25.56 -16.29 7.48
N MET A 117 24.36 -15.73 7.23
CA MET A 117 23.08 -16.44 7.36
C MET A 117 22.42 -16.64 5.99
N ASP A 118 21.54 -17.64 5.88
CA ASP A 118 20.71 -17.78 4.68
C ASP A 118 19.70 -16.64 4.56
N ILE A 119 19.49 -16.16 3.34
CA ILE A 119 18.60 -15.03 3.07
C ILE A 119 17.15 -15.33 3.42
N ALA A 120 16.72 -16.59 3.32
CA ALA A 120 15.39 -17.02 3.74
C ALA A 120 15.12 -16.74 5.23
N ALA A 121 16.17 -16.71 6.08
CA ALA A 121 16.04 -16.43 7.49
C ALA A 121 15.83 -14.93 7.79
N VAL A 122 16.28 -14.03 6.90
CA VAL A 122 16.13 -12.57 7.05
C VAL A 122 14.95 -12.01 6.26
N ALA A 123 14.51 -12.71 5.21
CA ALA A 123 13.36 -12.37 4.39
C ALA A 123 12.02 -12.78 5.06
N GLN A 124 11.73 -12.20 6.21
CA GLN A 124 10.42 -12.33 6.86
C GLN A 124 9.37 -11.46 6.15
N SER A 125 8.10 -11.84 6.25
CA SER A 125 6.97 -11.05 5.72
C SER A 125 6.33 -10.18 6.81
N GLY A 126 5.58 -9.16 6.39
CA GLY A 126 4.80 -8.31 7.30
C GLY A 126 5.63 -7.21 7.99
N PRO A 127 5.10 -6.61 9.07
CA PRO A 127 5.73 -5.47 9.72
C PRO A 127 7.16 -5.75 10.23
N GLY A 128 7.47 -6.99 10.61
CA GLY A 128 8.80 -7.40 11.06
C GLY A 128 9.89 -7.15 10.02
N LEU A 129 9.57 -7.24 8.73
CA LEU A 129 10.52 -6.94 7.66
C LEU A 129 11.00 -5.50 7.73
N ALA A 130 10.06 -4.57 7.78
CA ALA A 130 10.32 -3.13 7.77
C ALA A 130 10.84 -2.61 9.13
N PHE A 131 10.40 -3.19 10.25
CA PHE A 131 10.70 -2.66 11.58
C PHE A 131 11.75 -3.45 12.37
N ILE A 132 12.19 -4.63 11.88
CA ILE A 132 13.23 -5.45 12.53
C ILE A 132 14.38 -5.73 11.56
N ALA A 133 14.10 -6.39 10.43
CA ALA A 133 15.16 -6.82 9.51
C ALA A 133 15.83 -5.62 8.82
N TYR A 134 15.04 -4.69 8.27
CA TYR A 134 15.58 -3.55 7.55
C TYR A 134 16.40 -2.59 8.43
N PRO A 135 15.95 -2.19 9.64
CA PRO A 135 16.75 -1.33 10.53
C PRO A 135 18.04 -2.02 10.97
N ARG A 136 18.02 -3.35 11.14
CA ARG A 136 19.22 -4.14 11.46
C ARG A 136 20.23 -4.12 10.30
N ALA A 137 19.76 -4.25 9.06
CA ALA A 137 20.61 -4.12 7.88
C ALA A 137 21.18 -2.70 7.74
N VAL A 138 20.35 -1.67 7.96
CA VAL A 138 20.75 -0.26 7.93
C VAL A 138 21.81 0.06 8.98
N ALA A 139 21.71 -0.50 10.18
CA ALA A 139 22.68 -0.29 11.26
C ALA A 139 24.10 -0.79 10.92
N MET A 140 24.22 -1.70 9.95
CA MET A 140 25.50 -2.24 9.47
C MET A 140 26.14 -1.39 8.36
N MET A 141 25.40 -0.44 7.79
CA MET A 141 25.90 0.43 6.74
C MET A 141 26.66 1.65 7.31
N PRO A 142 27.60 2.25 6.56
CA PRO A 142 28.14 3.56 6.90
C PRO A 142 27.04 4.63 6.89
N LEU A 143 27.11 5.56 7.85
CA LEU A 143 26.10 6.61 8.07
C LEU A 143 24.68 6.06 8.34
N PRO A 144 24.49 5.13 9.30
CA PRO A 144 23.22 4.42 9.50
C PRO A 144 22.05 5.36 9.83
N GLN A 145 22.32 6.49 10.48
CA GLN A 145 21.31 7.50 10.82
C GLN A 145 20.65 8.11 9.58
N LEU A 146 21.42 8.36 8.52
CA LEU A 146 20.91 8.91 7.27
C LEU A 146 19.90 7.95 6.64
N TRP A 147 20.30 6.69 6.47
CA TRP A 147 19.47 5.66 5.84
C TRP A 147 18.21 5.34 6.66
N ALA A 148 18.32 5.33 7.99
CA ALA A 148 17.17 5.11 8.86
C ALA A 148 16.13 6.22 8.74
N VAL A 149 16.55 7.50 8.82
CA VAL A 149 15.66 8.66 8.64
C VAL A 149 15.00 8.62 7.26
N CYS A 150 15.80 8.39 6.23
CA CYS A 150 15.34 8.22 4.85
C CYS A 150 14.24 7.15 4.71
N PHE A 151 14.47 5.95 5.24
CA PHE A 151 13.56 4.82 5.14
C PHE A 151 12.27 5.03 5.93
N PHE A 152 12.36 5.48 7.19
CA PHE A 152 11.17 5.71 8.01
C PHE A 152 10.34 6.90 7.54
N LEU A 153 10.97 7.98 7.04
CA LEU A 153 10.24 9.07 6.39
C LEU A 153 9.50 8.57 5.15
N MET A 154 10.13 7.71 4.33
CA MET A 154 9.47 7.10 3.18
C MET A 154 8.24 6.28 3.61
N ILE A 155 8.35 5.41 4.62
CA ILE A 155 7.21 4.62 5.14
C ILE A 155 6.09 5.55 5.63
N ILE A 156 6.42 6.60 6.38
CA ILE A 156 5.44 7.56 6.89
C ILE A 156 4.72 8.25 5.72
N MET A 157 5.44 8.71 4.71
CA MET A 157 4.83 9.37 3.55
C MET A 157 3.93 8.43 2.75
N LEU A 158 4.37 7.19 2.51
CA LEU A 158 3.55 6.16 1.85
C LEU A 158 2.26 5.89 2.62
N GLY A 159 2.35 5.73 3.95
CA GLY A 159 1.18 5.52 4.80
C GLY A 159 0.24 6.72 4.83
N LEU A 160 0.77 7.95 4.89
CA LEU A 160 -0.03 9.17 4.90
C LEU A 160 -0.85 9.34 3.62
N ASP A 161 -0.28 9.06 2.46
CA ASP A 161 -1.00 9.17 1.19
C ASP A 161 -2.18 8.20 1.10
N THR A 162 -1.96 6.95 1.52
CA THR A 162 -3.06 5.97 1.59
C THR A 162 -4.16 6.45 2.56
N GLN A 163 -3.78 6.97 3.73
CA GLN A 163 -4.75 7.48 4.71
C GLN A 163 -5.55 8.68 4.19
N PHE A 164 -4.90 9.63 3.49
CA PHE A 164 -5.61 10.75 2.89
C PHE A 164 -6.63 10.31 1.86
N VAL A 165 -6.28 9.37 0.99
CA VAL A 165 -7.20 8.84 -0.02
C VAL A 165 -8.37 8.10 0.63
N SER A 166 -8.11 7.25 1.63
CA SER A 166 -9.17 6.52 2.34
C SER A 166 -10.14 7.44 3.06
N LEU A 167 -9.64 8.46 3.77
CA LEU A 167 -10.48 9.46 4.44
C LEU A 167 -11.26 10.30 3.44
N GLU A 168 -10.62 10.74 2.35
CA GLU A 168 -11.30 11.50 1.31
C GLU A 168 -12.44 10.67 0.70
N ALA A 169 -12.21 9.39 0.41
CA ALA A 169 -13.23 8.48 -0.13
C ALA A 169 -14.46 8.38 0.78
N LEU A 170 -14.24 8.14 2.08
CA LEU A 170 -15.32 8.11 3.07
C LEU A 170 -16.07 9.45 3.11
N MET A 171 -15.33 10.56 3.16
CA MET A 171 -15.91 11.90 3.23
C MET A 171 -16.73 12.23 1.98
N THR A 172 -16.27 11.84 0.80
CA THR A 172 -16.99 12.00 -0.47
C THR A 172 -18.28 11.22 -0.44
N SER A 173 -18.24 9.93 -0.10
CA SER A 173 -19.44 9.08 -0.03
C SER A 173 -20.49 9.62 0.93
N VAL A 174 -20.10 10.05 2.13
CA VAL A 174 -21.04 10.63 3.12
C VAL A 174 -21.58 11.98 2.65
N THR A 175 -20.74 12.81 2.02
CA THR A 175 -21.15 14.13 1.51
C THR A 175 -22.15 14.00 0.37
N ASP A 176 -22.02 12.97 -0.47
CA ASP A 176 -22.91 12.73 -1.60
C ASP A 176 -24.24 12.09 -1.18
N LEU A 177 -24.26 11.33 -0.07
CA LEU A 177 -25.49 10.78 0.49
C LEU A 177 -26.35 11.85 1.21
N TYR A 178 -25.73 12.81 1.89
CA TYR A 178 -26.42 13.87 2.65
C TYR A 178 -25.97 15.28 2.27
N PRO A 179 -26.13 15.72 1.01
CA PRO A 179 -25.53 16.94 0.50
C PRO A 179 -26.06 18.20 1.19
N HIS A 180 -27.38 18.25 1.46
CA HIS A 180 -28.01 19.40 2.12
C HIS A 180 -27.56 19.60 3.57
N LEU A 181 -27.15 18.53 4.25
CA LEU A 181 -26.71 18.59 5.64
C LEU A 181 -25.21 18.89 5.74
N ILE A 182 -24.39 18.16 4.98
CA ILE A 182 -22.92 18.13 5.12
C ILE A 182 -22.22 19.28 4.38
N ARG A 183 -22.72 19.70 3.21
CA ARG A 183 -22.09 20.78 2.42
C ARG A 183 -22.33 22.18 3.02
N ARG A 184 -23.16 22.31 4.06
CA ARG A 184 -23.50 23.60 4.67
C ARG A 184 -22.46 24.03 5.71
N GLY A 185 -21.82 25.17 5.49
CA GLY A 185 -20.86 25.77 6.43
C GLY A 185 -19.63 24.88 6.65
N ARG A 186 -19.19 24.73 7.90
CA ARG A 186 -18.01 23.92 8.28
C ARG A 186 -18.34 22.47 8.69
N ARG A 187 -19.53 21.96 8.33
CA ARG A 187 -20.00 20.64 8.80
C ARG A 187 -19.18 19.47 8.25
N ARG A 188 -18.69 19.55 7.00
CA ARG A 188 -17.75 18.57 6.44
C ARG A 188 -16.45 18.49 7.25
N GLU A 189 -15.90 19.64 7.63
CA GLU A 189 -14.66 19.72 8.44
C GLU A 189 -14.89 19.17 9.86
N LEU A 190 -16.02 19.50 10.47
CA LEU A 190 -16.41 18.96 11.78
C LEU A 190 -16.61 17.44 11.74
N LEU A 191 -17.24 16.91 10.69
CA LEU A 191 -17.40 15.48 10.49
C LEU A 191 -16.03 14.79 10.35
N LEU A 192 -15.14 15.35 9.54
CA LEU A 192 -13.77 14.83 9.41
C LEU A 192 -13.04 14.82 10.76
N LEU A 193 -13.16 15.90 11.55
CA LEU A 193 -12.58 15.96 12.89
C LEU A 193 -13.14 14.85 13.79
N VAL A 194 -14.46 14.64 13.79
CA VAL A 194 -15.10 13.56 14.55
C VAL A 194 -14.58 12.19 14.12
N VAL A 195 -14.50 11.91 12.82
CA VAL A 195 -13.95 10.66 12.29
C VAL A 195 -12.51 10.47 12.77
N CYS A 196 -11.66 11.48 12.63
CA CYS A 196 -10.27 11.42 13.09
C CYS A 196 -10.15 11.17 14.60
N VAL A 197 -10.99 11.81 15.42
CA VAL A 197 -11.02 11.59 16.88
C VAL A 197 -11.44 10.17 17.21
N VAL A 198 -12.46 9.63 16.54
CA VAL A 198 -12.89 8.23 16.73
C VAL A 198 -11.78 7.26 16.32
N CYS A 199 -11.16 7.46 15.15
CA CYS A 199 -10.03 6.65 14.69
C CYS A 199 -8.85 6.71 15.66
N PHE A 200 -8.55 7.89 16.22
CA PHE A 200 -7.50 8.06 17.23
C PHE A 200 -7.81 7.27 18.50
N LEU A 201 -9.04 7.37 19.03
CA LEU A 201 -9.45 6.65 20.24
C LEU A 201 -9.41 5.12 20.06
N VAL A 202 -9.82 4.61 18.90
CA VAL A 202 -9.69 3.19 18.56
C VAL A 202 -8.21 2.81 18.42
N GLY A 203 -7.41 3.65 17.76
CA GLY A 203 -5.97 3.45 17.59
C GLY A 203 -5.20 3.36 18.89
N LEU A 204 -5.64 4.02 19.98
CA LEU A 204 -5.01 3.90 21.31
C LEU A 204 -4.94 2.45 21.81
N VAL A 205 -5.92 1.61 21.45
CA VAL A 205 -5.90 0.18 21.82
C VAL A 205 -4.70 -0.54 21.19
N MET A 206 -4.32 -0.16 19.97
CA MET A 206 -3.18 -0.75 19.24
C MET A 206 -1.81 -0.28 19.76
N VAL A 207 -1.77 0.75 20.62
CA VAL A 207 -0.52 1.28 21.23
C VAL A 207 -0.27 0.70 22.63
N THR A 208 -1.16 -0.15 23.13
CA THR A 208 -0.97 -0.85 24.42
C THR A 208 0.12 -1.93 24.33
N PRO A 209 0.65 -2.47 25.45
CA PRO A 209 1.67 -3.54 25.42
C PRO A 209 1.25 -4.81 24.65
N GLY A 210 -0.05 -5.09 24.56
CA GLY A 210 -0.61 -6.17 23.74
C GLY A 210 -1.15 -5.73 22.38
N GLY A 211 -0.89 -4.47 21.99
CA GLY A 211 -1.48 -3.83 20.83
C GLY A 211 -1.12 -4.49 19.50
N LEU A 212 0.05 -5.14 19.41
CA LEU A 212 0.44 -5.90 18.21
C LEU A 212 -0.53 -7.07 17.92
N TYR A 213 -1.06 -7.74 18.96
CA TYR A 213 -2.06 -8.80 18.78
C TYR A 213 -3.36 -8.23 18.23
N VAL A 214 -3.80 -7.09 18.76
CA VAL A 214 -5.01 -6.39 18.27
C VAL A 214 -4.80 -5.95 16.82
N PHE A 215 -3.63 -5.40 16.50
CA PHE A 215 -3.24 -5.03 15.14
C PHE A 215 -3.30 -6.22 14.19
N GLN A 216 -2.73 -7.37 14.56
CA GLN A 216 -2.72 -8.57 13.72
C GLN A 216 -4.12 -9.14 13.50
N ILE A 217 -4.99 -9.12 14.51
CA ILE A 217 -6.40 -9.52 14.36
C ILE A 217 -7.11 -8.57 13.39
N TYR A 218 -6.92 -7.27 13.55
CA TYR A 218 -7.52 -6.27 12.67
C TYR A 218 -7.03 -6.42 11.22
N ASP A 219 -5.72 -6.54 11.02
CA ASP A 219 -5.08 -6.73 9.71
C ASP A 219 -5.58 -8.01 9.02
N HIS A 220 -5.73 -9.11 9.77
CA HIS A 220 -6.17 -10.37 9.20
C HIS A 220 -7.68 -10.44 8.90
N PHE A 221 -8.52 -9.85 9.76
CA PHE A 221 -9.98 -10.05 9.69
C PHE A 221 -10.77 -8.84 9.17
N SER A 222 -10.32 -7.59 9.39
CA SER A 222 -11.14 -6.41 9.05
C SER A 222 -11.31 -6.23 7.55
N CYS A 223 -10.23 -6.42 6.79
CA CYS A 223 -10.29 -6.48 5.34
C CYS A 223 -9.54 -7.75 4.95
N SER A 224 -10.23 -8.89 4.97
CA SER A 224 -9.64 -10.15 4.52
C SER A 224 -9.67 -10.21 2.99
N GLY A 225 -8.68 -10.87 2.38
CA GLY A 225 -8.66 -11.08 0.93
C GLY A 225 -9.96 -11.69 0.40
N ALA A 226 -10.55 -12.64 1.13
CA ALA A 226 -11.82 -13.25 0.77
C ALA A 226 -12.99 -12.25 0.73
N SER A 227 -13.08 -11.34 1.71
CA SER A 227 -14.14 -10.33 1.75
C SER A 227 -14.07 -9.35 0.58
N LEU A 228 -12.86 -8.93 0.19
CA LEU A 228 -12.66 -8.06 -0.97
C LEU A 228 -12.98 -8.77 -2.27
N LEU A 229 -12.47 -9.99 -2.45
CA LEU A 229 -12.75 -10.77 -3.66
C LEU A 229 -14.27 -10.99 -3.85
N LEU A 230 -14.99 -11.30 -2.78
CA LEU A 230 -16.45 -11.44 -2.82
C LEU A 230 -17.13 -10.12 -3.22
N LEU A 231 -16.71 -9.00 -2.62
CA LEU A 231 -17.24 -7.67 -2.94
C LEU A 231 -16.94 -7.29 -4.39
N SER A 232 -15.77 -7.64 -4.91
CA SER A 232 -15.38 -7.43 -6.30
C SER A 232 -16.20 -8.25 -7.28
N ILE A 233 -16.53 -9.50 -6.96
CA ILE A 233 -17.45 -10.33 -7.77
C ILE A 233 -18.81 -9.65 -7.84
N PHE A 234 -19.39 -9.24 -6.70
CA PHE A 234 -20.69 -8.59 -6.69
C PHE A 234 -20.70 -7.25 -7.43
N GLN A 235 -19.68 -6.40 -7.26
CA GLN A 235 -19.59 -5.14 -8.00
C GLN A 235 -19.46 -5.39 -9.52
N SER A 236 -18.65 -6.36 -9.93
CA SER A 236 -18.47 -6.70 -11.35
C SER A 236 -19.75 -7.25 -11.97
N LEU A 237 -20.48 -8.12 -11.26
CA LEU A 237 -21.77 -8.65 -11.69
C LEU A 237 -22.84 -7.55 -11.77
N ALA A 238 -22.91 -6.68 -10.75
CA ALA A 238 -23.87 -5.59 -10.72
C ALA A 238 -23.64 -4.62 -11.90
N ILE A 239 -22.40 -4.25 -12.19
CA ILE A 239 -22.09 -3.33 -13.30
C ILE A 239 -22.24 -4.03 -14.66
N GLY A 240 -21.63 -5.20 -14.83
CA GLY A 240 -21.57 -5.89 -16.12
C GLY A 240 -22.89 -6.51 -16.54
N TRP A 241 -23.63 -7.13 -15.62
CA TRP A 241 -24.83 -7.92 -15.94
C TRP A 241 -26.14 -7.26 -15.54
N VAL A 242 -26.20 -6.48 -14.46
CA VAL A 242 -27.45 -5.82 -14.05
C VAL A 242 -27.56 -4.45 -14.70
N TYR A 243 -26.55 -3.59 -14.55
CA TYR A 243 -26.57 -2.23 -15.10
C TYR A 243 -26.34 -2.22 -16.62
N GLY A 244 -25.39 -3.03 -17.12
CA GLY A 244 -25.11 -3.16 -18.55
C GLY A 244 -26.31 -3.63 -19.38
N THR A 245 -27.03 -4.65 -18.90
CA THR A 245 -28.24 -5.15 -19.58
C THR A 245 -29.41 -4.15 -19.55
N VAL A 246 -29.53 -3.33 -18.50
CA VAL A 246 -30.58 -2.30 -18.38
C VAL A 246 -30.34 -1.13 -19.34
N LEU A 247 -29.08 -0.79 -19.66
CA LEU A 247 -28.72 0.29 -20.58
C LEU A 247 -28.51 -0.15 -22.04
N GLY A 248 -28.57 -1.46 -22.32
CA GLY A 248 -28.39 -1.99 -23.68
C GLY A 248 -26.98 -1.76 -24.24
N LEU A 249 -25.96 -1.80 -23.37
CA LEU A 249 -24.54 -1.87 -23.76
C LEU A 249 -24.11 -3.33 -23.90
#